data_AF-A0A318SGG3-F1
#
_entry.id   AF-A0A318SGG3-F1
#
_cell.length_a   1.000
_cell.length_b   1.000
_cell.length_c   1.000
_cell.angle_alpha   90.00
_cell.angle_beta   90.00
_cell.angle_gamma   90.00
#
_symmetry.space_group_name_H-M   'P 1'
#
loop_
_entity.id
_entity.type
_entity.pdbx_description
1 polymer ?
#
loop_
_entity_poly.entity_id
_entity_poly.type
_entity_poly.pdbx_seq_one_letter_code
_entity_poly.pdbx_strand_id
1 'polypeptide(L)'
;MTLARPEKLPWVTTSLIVNIVLGALGVLMLPFVGALLNFLFGMSASSTDLSADDVAGLNFARVFTGATLWISAFLGLAWLAFEFFALKAVQQGRAWGRTAAIVIFVFALFNFPFGTIVGIFGLIGALDPEVQRYTSR
;
A
#
# COMPACT_ATOMS: atom_id res chain seq x y z
N MET A 1 19.38 28.74 11.18
CA MET A 1 19.10 27.84 12.31
C MET A 1 18.78 26.44 11.79
N THR A 2 19.68 25.48 11.97
CA THR A 2 19.36 24.06 11.78
C THR A 2 18.55 23.61 13.00
N LEU A 3 17.24 23.44 12.84
CA LEU A 3 16.41 22.88 13.92
C LEU A 3 16.94 21.48 14.25
N ALA A 4 17.10 21.18 15.53
CA ALA A 4 17.45 19.84 15.98
C ALA A 4 16.39 18.84 15.47
N ARG A 5 16.84 17.61 15.16
CA ARG A 5 15.94 16.56 14.66
C ARG A 5 14.93 16.22 15.78
N PRO A 6 13.61 16.27 15.52
CA PRO A 6 12.60 16.00 16.54
C PRO A 6 12.69 14.55 17.06
N GLU A 7 12.43 14.36 18.35
CA GLU A 7 12.45 13.03 18.99
C GLU A 7 11.37 12.11 18.40
N LYS A 8 10.22 12.67 18.01
CA LYS A 8 9.10 11.92 17.41
C LYS A 8 9.15 11.79 15.89
N LEU A 9 10.16 12.35 15.21
CA LEU A 9 10.32 12.13 13.76
C LEU A 9 10.40 10.63 13.37
N PRO A 10 11.07 9.75 14.15
CA PRO A 10 11.07 8.32 13.93
C PRO A 10 9.67 7.70 13.91
N TRP A 11 8.68 8.25 14.63
CA TRP A 11 7.33 7.72 14.63
C TRP A 11 6.67 7.84 13.24
N VAL A 12 6.96 8.93 12.53
CA VAL A 12 6.52 9.11 11.14
C VAL A 12 7.34 8.23 10.20
N THR A 13 8.67 8.30 10.29
CA THR A 13 9.52 7.64 9.30
C THR A 13 9.50 6.12 9.41
N THR A 14 9.47 5.58 10.63
CA THR A 14 9.40 4.14 10.87
C THR A 14 8.05 3.61 10.43
N SER A 15 6.94 4.29 10.74
CA SER A 15 5.61 3.89 10.24
C SER A 15 5.54 3.89 8.71
N LEU A 16 6.11 4.89 8.04
CA LEU A 16 6.21 4.90 6.58
C LEU A 16 7.05 3.73 6.04
N ILE A 17 8.19 3.43 6.66
CA ILE A 17 9.03 2.29 6.26
C ILE A 17 8.26 0.98 6.41
N VAL A 18 7.53 0.80 7.52
CA VAL A 18 6.71 -0.40 7.74
C VAL A 18 5.63 -0.51 6.66
N ASN A 19 4.91 0.57 6.34
CA ASN A 19 3.93 0.57 5.25
C ASN A 19 4.55 0.20 3.90
N ILE A 20 5.70 0.79 3.57
CA ILE A 20 6.42 0.49 2.32
C ILE A 20 6.80 -0.99 2.25
N VAL A 21 7.32 -1.56 3.34
CA VAL A 21 7.71 -2.98 3.38
C VAL A 21 6.47 -3.88 3.25
N LEU A 22 5.40 -3.61 3.99
CA LEU A 22 4.17 -4.39 3.92
C LEU A 22 3.50 -4.27 2.54
N GLY A 23 3.47 -3.08 1.95
CA GLY A 23 2.94 -2.84 0.62
C GLY A 23 3.78 -3.53 -0.46
N ALA A 24 5.11 -3.50 -0.34
CA ALA A 24 6.01 -4.21 -1.25
C ALA A 24 5.81 -5.72 -1.20
N LEU A 25 5.64 -6.29 0.01
CA LEU A 25 5.28 -7.70 0.17
C LEU A 25 3.92 -8.00 -0.48
N GLY A 26 2.92 -7.11 -0.32
CA GLY A 26 1.62 -7.24 -0.96
C GLY A 26 1.70 -7.26 -2.49
N VAL A 27 2.46 -6.34 -3.09
CA VAL A 27 2.69 -6.29 -4.54
C VAL A 27 3.44 -7.54 -5.02
N LEU A 28 4.45 -8.00 -4.28
CA LEU A 28 5.20 -9.23 -4.59
C LEU A 28 4.34 -10.50 -4.51
N MET A 29 3.23 -10.48 -3.76
CA MET A 29 2.30 -11.60 -3.67
C MET A 29 1.34 -11.70 -4.87
N LEU A 30 1.13 -10.62 -5.62
CA LEU A 30 0.21 -10.60 -6.78
C LEU A 30 0.47 -11.69 -7.84
N PRO A 31 1.71 -11.99 -8.28
CA PRO A 31 1.95 -13.09 -9.23
C PRO A 31 1.54 -14.45 -8.67
N PHE A 32 1.71 -14.69 -7.37
CA PHE A 32 1.29 -15.93 -6.71
C PHE A 32 -0.24 -16.04 -6.64
N VAL A 33 -0.93 -14.93 -6.36
CA VAL A 33 -2.40 -14.85 -6.42
C VAL A 33 -2.88 -15.13 -7.84
N GLY A 34 -2.24 -14.55 -8.86
CA GLY A 34 -2.57 -14.81 -10.25
C GLY A 34 -2.38 -16.28 -10.65
N ALA A 35 -1.29 -16.91 -10.21
CA ALA A 35 -1.06 -18.34 -10.44
C ALA A 35 -2.12 -19.21 -9.74
N LEU A 36 -2.46 -18.89 -8.49
CA LEU A 36 -3.49 -19.60 -7.72
C LEU A 36 -4.86 -19.48 -8.39
N LEU A 37 -5.27 -18.27 -8.79
CA LEU A 37 -6.56 -18.06 -9.45
C LEU A 37 -6.63 -18.77 -10.81
N ASN A 38 -5.54 -18.75 -11.59
CA ASN A 38 -5.47 -19.51 -12.84
C ASN A 38 -5.62 -21.02 -12.63
N PHE A 39 -5.01 -21.55 -11.57
CA PHE A 39 -5.14 -22.95 -11.18
C PHE A 39 -6.59 -23.29 -10.79
N LEU A 40 -7.22 -22.47 -9.94
CA LEU A 40 -8.60 -22.66 -9.51
C LEU A 40 -9.58 -22.60 -10.68
N PHE A 41 -9.44 -21.62 -11.59
CA PHE A 41 -10.27 -21.55 -12.79
C PHE A 41 -10.04 -22.75 -13.72
N GLY A 42 -8.81 -23.23 -13.85
CA GLY A 42 -8.52 -24.45 -14.61
C GLY A 42 -9.22 -25.68 -14.05
N MET A 43 -9.21 -25.85 -12.72
CA MET A 43 -9.95 -26.93 -12.06
C MET A 43 -11.46 -26.81 -12.27
N SER A 44 -12.02 -25.61 -12.09
CA SER A 44 -13.44 -25.38 -12.31
C SER A 44 -13.87 -25.66 -13.74
N ALA A 45 -13.09 -25.25 -14.75
CA ALA A 45 -13.40 -25.50 -16.16
C ALA A 45 -13.37 -26.99 -16.56
N SER A 46 -12.77 -27.85 -15.73
CA SER A 46 -12.67 -29.29 -15.98
C SER A 46 -13.82 -30.12 -15.40
N SER A 47 -14.78 -29.49 -14.71
CA SER A 47 -15.95 -30.19 -14.19
C SER A 47 -16.91 -30.57 -15.33
N THR A 48 -17.43 -31.80 -15.27
CA THR A 48 -18.31 -32.37 -16.30
C THR A 48 -19.70 -31.76 -16.35
N ASP A 49 -20.07 -30.94 -15.36
CA ASP A 49 -21.42 -30.40 -15.19
C ASP A 49 -21.59 -29.00 -15.80
N LEU A 50 -20.54 -28.44 -16.43
CA LEU A 50 -20.58 -27.10 -17.02
C LEU A 50 -21.07 -27.13 -18.47
N SER A 51 -21.94 -26.19 -18.81
CA SER A 51 -22.31 -25.91 -20.19
C SER A 51 -21.19 -25.14 -20.93
N ALA A 52 -21.26 -25.09 -22.26
CA ALA A 52 -20.32 -24.31 -23.06
C ALA A 52 -20.35 -22.81 -22.69
N ASP A 53 -21.52 -22.28 -22.32
CA ASP A 53 -21.70 -20.89 -21.89
C ASP A 53 -21.03 -20.63 -20.54
N ASP A 54 -21.08 -21.59 -19.61
CA ASP A 54 -20.41 -21.48 -18.32
C ASP A 54 -18.88 -21.46 -18.47
N VAL A 55 -18.34 -22.29 -19.37
CA VAL A 55 -16.90 -22.31 -19.68
C VAL A 55 -16.46 -20.99 -20.35
N ALA A 56 -17.28 -20.42 -21.24
CA ALA A 56 -17.01 -19.11 -21.83
C ALA A 56 -17.00 -18.01 -20.76
N GLY A 57 -17.97 -18.02 -19.84
CA GLY A 57 -18.03 -17.11 -18.70
C GLY A 57 -16.81 -17.22 -17.78
N LEU A 58 -16.34 -18.43 -17.51
CA LEU A 58 -15.16 -18.68 -16.69
C LEU A 58 -13.88 -18.16 -17.34
N ASN A 59 -13.74 -18.34 -18.66
CA ASN A 59 -12.61 -17.80 -19.42
C ASN A 59 -12.62 -16.27 -19.44
N PHE A 60 -13.79 -15.65 -19.57
CA PHE A 60 -13.92 -14.20 -19.46
C PHE A 60 -13.50 -13.71 -18.07
N ALA A 61 -14.00 -14.35 -17.01
CA ALA A 61 -13.63 -14.04 -15.63
C ALA A 61 -12.12 -14.17 -15.41
N ARG A 62 -11.49 -15.20 -15.97
CA ARG A 62 -10.04 -15.41 -15.91
C ARG A 62 -9.26 -14.26 -16.54
N VAL A 63 -9.62 -13.83 -17.75
CA VAL A 63 -8.97 -12.70 -18.44
C VAL A 63 -9.17 -11.40 -17.66
N PHE A 64 -10.41 -11.11 -17.23
CA PHE A 64 -10.73 -9.90 -16.48
C PHE A 64 -9.98 -9.83 -15.14
N THR A 65 -9.91 -10.96 -14.43
CA THR A 65 -9.14 -11.09 -13.18
C THR A 65 -7.66 -10.84 -13.42
N GLY A 66 -7.09 -11.40 -14.50
CA GLY A 66 -5.70 -11.16 -14.88
C GLY A 66 -5.42 -9.67 -15.13
N ALA A 67 -6.29 -8.99 -15.89
CA ALA A 67 -6.17 -7.55 -16.13
C ALA A 67 -6.27 -6.73 -14.84
N THR A 68 -7.20 -7.10 -13.95
CA THR A 68 -7.40 -6.45 -12.65
C THR A 68 -6.14 -6.58 -11.77
N LEU A 69 -5.49 -7.75 -11.76
CA LEU A 69 -4.25 -7.97 -11.00
C LEU A 69 -3.10 -7.10 -11.53
N TRP A 70 -2.98 -6.94 -12.85
CA TRP A 70 -1.97 -6.03 -13.44
C TRP A 70 -2.23 -4.57 -13.10
N ILE A 71 -3.47 -4.11 -13.20
CA ILE A 71 -3.84 -2.74 -12.79
C ILE A 71 -3.51 -2.53 -11.31
N SER A 72 -3.85 -3.51 -10.46
CA SER A 72 -3.53 -3.48 -9.04
C SER A 72 -2.03 -3.44 -8.77
N ALA A 73 -1.22 -4.15 -9.57
CA ALA A 73 0.24 -4.12 -9.47
C ALA A 73 0.80 -2.73 -9.79
N PHE A 74 0.35 -2.11 -10.89
CA PHE A 74 0.82 -0.76 -11.25
C PHE A 74 0.39 0.30 -10.23
N LEU A 75 -0.86 0.23 -9.75
CA LEU A 75 -1.35 1.12 -8.70
C LEU A 75 -0.57 0.92 -7.39
N GLY A 76 -0.29 -0.33 -7.02
CA GLY A 76 0.51 -0.65 -5.84
C GLY A 76 1.94 -0.11 -5.95
N LEU A 77 2.58 -0.24 -7.11
CA LEU A 77 3.91 0.34 -7.36
C LEU A 77 3.91 1.87 -7.31
N ALA A 78 2.90 2.52 -7.91
CA ALA A 78 2.74 3.96 -7.84
C ALA A 78 2.52 4.44 -6.40
N TRP A 79 1.72 3.71 -5.63
CA TRP A 79 1.49 3.98 -4.22
C TRP A 79 2.78 3.85 -3.39
N LEU A 80 3.55 2.78 -3.58
CA LEU A 80 4.85 2.59 -2.93
C LEU A 80 5.85 3.70 -3.27
N ALA A 81 5.87 4.13 -4.54
CA ALA A 81 6.69 5.26 -4.95
C ALA A 81 6.27 6.54 -4.22
N PHE A 82 4.96 6.80 -4.11
CA PHE A 82 4.41 7.93 -3.37
C PHE A 82 4.82 7.90 -1.89
N GLU A 83 4.70 6.75 -1.23
CA GLU A 83 5.14 6.56 0.17
C GLU A 83 6.64 6.81 0.34
N PHE A 84 7.46 6.31 -0.59
CA PHE A 84 8.91 6.54 -0.58
C PHE A 84 9.26 8.02 -0.74
N PHE A 85 8.60 8.73 -1.65
CA PHE A 85 8.80 10.18 -1.82
C PHE A 85 8.32 10.96 -0.60
N ALA A 86 7.19 10.57 0.02
CA ALA A 86 6.72 11.16 1.28
C ALA A 86 7.75 10.96 2.40
N LEU A 87 8.32 9.76 2.54
CA LEU A 87 9.39 9.45 3.49
C LEU A 87 10.60 10.37 3.29
N LYS A 88 11.09 10.52 2.05
CA LYS A 88 12.21 11.41 1.73
C LYS A 88 11.88 12.86 2.02
N ALA A 89 10.68 13.31 1.70
CA ALA A 89 10.24 14.68 1.95
C ALA A 89 10.15 14.99 3.45
N VAL A 90 9.61 14.07 4.25
CA VAL A 90 9.59 14.19 5.73
C VAL A 90 11.00 14.24 6.29
N GLN A 91 11.91 13.38 5.83
CA GLN A 91 13.32 13.38 6.25
C GLN A 91 14.08 14.67 5.87
N GLN A 92 13.62 15.38 4.85
CA GLN A 92 14.17 16.67 4.41
C GLN A 92 13.50 17.87 5.10
N GLY A 93 12.45 17.63 5.91
CA GLY A 93 11.71 18.70 6.58
C GLY A 93 10.76 19.47 5.65
N ARG A 94 10.27 18.87 4.56
CA ARG A 94 9.36 19.53 3.62
C ARG A 94 7.90 19.45 4.06
N ALA A 95 7.17 20.56 3.95
CA ALA A 95 5.77 20.66 4.41
C ALA A 95 4.81 19.67 3.73
N TRP A 96 4.95 19.50 2.42
CA TRP A 96 4.09 18.57 1.67
C TRP A 96 4.34 17.11 2.08
N GLY A 97 5.54 16.78 2.55
CA GLY A 97 5.89 15.43 3.00
C GLY A 97 5.08 15.01 4.22
N ARG A 98 4.89 15.92 5.17
CA ARG A 98 4.03 15.68 6.34
C ARG A 98 2.58 15.48 5.91
N THR A 99 2.06 16.34 5.04
CA THR A 99 0.67 16.22 4.55
C THR A 99 0.45 14.89 3.84
N ALA A 100 1.39 14.47 2.98
CA ALA A 100 1.36 13.17 2.32
C ALA A 100 1.39 12.02 3.34
N ALA A 101 2.25 12.10 4.35
CA ALA A 101 2.31 11.09 5.42
C ALA A 101 0.98 10.97 6.19
N ILE A 102 0.32 12.08 6.51
CA ILE A 102 -1.01 12.07 7.15
C ILE A 102 -2.02 11.32 6.28
N VAL A 103 -2.08 11.63 4.98
CA VAL A 103 -2.97 10.95 4.05
C VAL A 103 -2.69 9.45 4.03
N ILE A 104 -1.42 9.05 3.89
CA ILE A 104 -0.99 7.64 3.91
C ILE A 104 -1.44 6.94 5.21
N PHE A 105 -1.26 7.58 6.36
CA PHE A 105 -1.64 6.97 7.63
C PHE A 105 -3.15 6.86 7.83
N VAL A 106 -3.94 7.82 7.33
CA VAL A 106 -5.40 7.70 7.30
C VAL A 106 -5.81 6.49 6.45
N PHE A 107 -5.20 6.29 5.29
CA PHE A 107 -5.46 5.09 4.48
C PHE A 107 -5.02 3.81 5.20
N ALA A 108 -3.91 3.84 5.93
CA ALA A 108 -3.43 2.69 6.71
C ALA A 108 -4.43 2.26 7.79
N LEU A 109 -5.23 3.18 8.35
CA LEU A 109 -6.23 2.83 9.37
C LEU A 109 -7.28 1.82 8.90
N PHE A 110 -7.58 1.78 7.60
CA PHE A 110 -8.53 0.82 7.01
C PHE A 110 -7.97 -0.61 6.91
N ASN A 111 -6.65 -0.79 7.06
CA ASN A 111 -6.00 -2.09 6.95
C ASN A 111 -5.78 -2.73 8.34
N PHE A 112 -6.83 -3.35 8.87
CA PHE A 112 -6.83 -3.93 10.23
C PHE A 112 -6.19 -5.33 10.26
N PRO A 113 -5.38 -5.69 11.30
CA PRO A 113 -5.01 -4.86 12.46
C PRO A 113 -3.71 -4.05 12.28
N PHE A 114 -2.82 -4.48 11.39
CA PHE A 114 -1.46 -3.96 11.32
C PHE A 114 -1.39 -2.51 10.84
N GLY A 115 -2.12 -2.19 9.77
CA GLY A 115 -2.19 -0.82 9.25
C GLY A 115 -2.83 0.15 10.23
N THR A 116 -3.80 -0.30 11.05
CA THR A 116 -4.38 0.51 12.11
C THR A 116 -3.32 0.93 13.14
N ILE A 117 -2.49 -0.01 13.61
CA ILE A 117 -1.40 0.28 14.54
C ILE A 117 -0.42 1.28 13.90
N VAL A 118 0.08 0.96 12.70
CA VAL A 118 1.04 1.79 11.97
C VAL A 118 0.48 3.20 11.71
N GLY A 119 -0.78 3.29 11.33
CA GLY A 119 -1.50 4.54 11.07
C GLY A 119 -1.62 5.40 12.32
N ILE A 120 -2.00 4.83 13.47
CA ILE A 120 -2.10 5.57 14.74
C ILE A 120 -0.73 6.12 15.15
N PHE A 121 0.32 5.28 15.19
CA PHE A 121 1.67 5.72 15.55
C PHE A 121 2.20 6.79 14.59
N GLY A 122 1.95 6.61 13.29
CA GLY A 122 2.32 7.57 12.25
C GLY A 122 1.62 8.92 12.42
N LEU A 123 0.31 8.92 12.70
CA LEU A 123 -0.47 10.14 12.93
C LEU A 123 -0.02 10.88 14.20
N ILE A 124 0.25 10.16 15.28
CA ILE A 124 0.80 10.75 16.52
C ILE A 124 2.11 11.48 16.22
N GLY A 125 3.01 10.85 15.46
CA GLY A 125 4.26 11.49 15.05
C GLY A 125 4.04 12.68 14.11
N ALA A 126 3.15 12.56 13.13
CA ALA A 126 2.98 13.57 12.08
C ALA A 126 2.29 14.84 12.60
N LEU A 127 1.43 14.69 13.61
CA LEU A 127 0.71 15.79 14.26
C LEU A 127 1.48 16.39 15.43
N ASP A 128 2.63 15.83 15.83
CA ASP A 128 3.42 16.36 16.92
C ASP A 128 3.97 17.78 16.61
N PRO A 129 3.82 18.77 17.51
CA PRO A 129 4.22 20.15 17.26
C PRO A 129 5.69 20.33 16.85
N GLU A 130 6.61 19.50 17.35
CA GLU A 130 8.03 19.59 16.98
C GLU A 130 8.26 19.10 15.56
N VAL A 131 7.59 18.01 15.17
CA VAL A 131 7.60 17.50 13.79
C VAL A 131 6.96 18.50 12.85
N GLN A 132 5.88 19.18 13.28
CA GLN A 132 5.24 20.23 12.49
C GLN A 132 6.19 21.41 12.21
N ARG A 133 6.91 21.89 13.24
CA ARG A 133 7.89 22.98 13.09
C ARG A 133 9.10 22.55 12.26
N TYR A 134 9.52 21.30 12.39
CA TYR A 134 10.60 20.75 11.59
C TYR A 134 10.22 20.64 10.10
N THR A 135 8.98 20.25 9.83
CA THR A 135 8.46 20.07 8.47
C THR A 135 7.85 21.32 7.86
N SER A 136 7.93 22.50 8.48
CA SER A 136 7.31 23.72 7.93
C SER A 136 8.18 24.46 6.90
N ARG A 137 9.22 23.82 6.36
CA ARG A 137 10.12 24.38 5.33
C ARG A 137 9.67 23.97 3.92
#